data_AF-A0A2A2GHU1-F1
#
_entry.id   AF-A0A2A2GHU1-F1
#
_cell.length_a   1.000
_cell.length_b   1.000
_cell.length_c   1.000
_cell.angle_alpha   90.00
_cell.angle_beta   90.00
_cell.angle_gamma   90.00
#
_symmetry.space_group_name_H-M   'P 1'
#
loop_
_entity.id
_entity.type
_entity.pdbx_description
1 polymer ?
#
loop_
_entity_poly.entity_id
_entity_poly.type
_entity_poly.pdbx_seq_one_letter_code
_entity_poly.pdbx_strand_id
1 'polypeptide(L)'
;LSRPLFLMSGIFYTYELMPKVVQDVLWWNPVLHLVGLMRRGIYVVYPADYVSESYVIAVSLLTLVSGLLLMWRRYRDLLELG
;
A
#
# COMPACT_ATOMS: atom_id res chain seq x y z
N LEU A 1 4.95 2.66 30.70
CA LEU A 1 5.74 1.41 30.74
C LEU A 1 5.55 0.52 29.49
N SER A 2 4.56 0.77 28.62
CA SER A 2 4.30 -0.04 27.41
C SER A 2 4.99 0.45 26.12
N ARG A 3 5.93 1.40 26.21
CA ARG A 3 6.65 1.95 25.04
C ARG A 3 7.83 1.08 24.54
N PRO A 4 8.62 0.39 25.39
CA PRO A 4 9.79 -0.37 24.94
C PRO A 4 9.43 -1.65 24.16
N LEU A 5 8.38 -2.36 24.59
CA LEU A 5 7.91 -3.59 23.92
C LEU A 5 7.28 -3.28 22.54
N PHE A 6 6.69 -2.10 22.37
CA PHE A 6 6.18 -1.63 21.09
C PHE A 6 7.34 -1.40 20.10
N LEU A 7 8.44 -0.77 20.57
CA LEU A 7 9.67 -0.51 19.82
C LEU A 7 10.42 -1.80 19.40
N MET A 8 10.42 -2.84 20.25
CA MET A 8 11.15 -4.10 20.01
C MET A 8 10.41 -5.12 19.15
N SER A 9 9.14 -4.92 18.81
CA SER A 9 8.33 -5.89 18.04
C SER A 9 8.69 -6.00 16.54
N GLY A 10 9.78 -5.36 16.08
CA GLY A 10 10.17 -5.36 14.66
C GLY A 10 9.23 -4.54 13.74
N ILE A 11 8.23 -3.88 14.33
CA ILE A 11 7.27 -2.99 13.66
C ILE A 11 7.91 -1.62 13.33
N PHE A 12 9.04 -1.29 13.98
CA PHE A 12 9.67 0.03 14.10
C PHE A 12 10.80 0.38 13.12
N TYR A 13 10.80 -0.21 11.93
CA TYR A 13 11.10 0.60 10.75
C TYR A 13 9.83 1.36 10.37
N THR A 14 9.34 2.19 11.29
CA THR A 14 8.16 3.02 11.07
C THR A 14 8.56 4.07 10.05
N TYR A 15 7.76 4.25 9.00
CA TYR A 15 7.96 5.28 7.97
C TYR A 15 8.43 6.61 8.57
N GLU A 16 7.83 7.02 9.69
CA GLU A 16 8.11 8.28 10.39
C GLU A 16 9.51 8.41 11.00
N LEU A 17 10.18 7.29 11.31
CA LEU A 17 11.53 7.26 11.88
C LEU A 17 12.62 7.20 10.81
N MET A 18 12.24 7.00 9.55
CA MET A 18 13.18 6.95 8.44
C MET A 18 13.70 8.35 8.10
N PRO A 19 14.93 8.48 7.57
CA PRO A 19 15.40 9.73 6.97
C PRO A 19 14.42 10.22 5.90
N LYS A 20 14.28 11.53 5.72
CA LYS A 20 13.33 12.13 4.75
C LYS A 20 13.46 11.56 3.34
N VAL A 21 14.68 11.35 2.87
CA VAL A 21 14.96 10.73 1.56
C VAL A 21 14.32 9.33 1.44
N VAL A 22 14.38 8.54 2.50
CA VAL A 22 13.81 7.20 2.54
C VAL A 22 12.29 7.27 2.66
N GLN A 23 11.75 8.25 3.38
CA GLN A 23 10.30 8.51 3.42
C GLN A 23 9.77 8.82 2.02
N ASP A 24 10.40 9.73 1.29
CA ASP A 24 9.94 10.13 -0.05
C ASP A 24 9.92 8.96 -1.04
N VAL A 25 10.89 8.05 -0.95
CA VAL A 25 10.92 6.82 -1.77
C VAL A 25 9.85 5.83 -1.32
N LEU A 26 9.74 5.58 -0.02
CA LEU A 26 8.80 4.61 0.54
C LEU A 26 7.34 5.04 0.35
N TRP A 27 7.06 6.35 0.27
CA TRP A 27 5.72 6.87 0.04
C TRP A 27 5.11 6.41 -1.28
N TRP A 28 5.91 6.12 -2.32
CA TRP A 28 5.40 5.57 -3.58
C TRP A 28 4.97 4.11 -3.50
N ASN A 29 5.08 3.46 -2.34
CA ASN A 29 4.69 2.08 -2.18
C ASN A 29 3.22 1.95 -1.73
N PRO A 30 2.28 1.51 -2.59
CA PRO A 30 0.86 1.36 -2.23
C PRO A 30 0.63 0.36 -1.08
N VAL A 31 1.50 -0.66 -0.94
CA VAL A 31 1.41 -1.64 0.15
C VAL A 31 1.74 -1.00 1.48
N LEU A 32 2.66 -0.03 1.51
CA LEU A 32 3.00 0.70 2.73
C LEU A 32 1.77 1.43 3.29
N HIS A 33 1.00 2.08 2.42
CA HIS A 33 -0.24 2.76 2.81
C HIS A 33 -1.29 1.78 3.37
N LEU A 34 -1.43 0.59 2.77
CA LEU A 34 -2.32 -0.47 3.26
C LEU A 34 -1.89 -0.98 4.65
N VAL A 35 -0.59 -1.20 4.85
CA VAL A 35 -0.03 -1.61 6.15
C VAL A 35 -0.25 -0.52 7.20
N GLY A 36 -0.07 0.76 6.83
CA GLY A 36 -0.38 1.91 7.68
C GLY A 36 -1.85 1.96 8.09
N LEU A 37 -2.77 1.71 7.16
CA LEU A 37 -4.21 1.67 7.40
C LEU A 37 -4.60 0.50 8.33
N MET A 38 -4.05 -0.70 8.09
CA MET A 38 -4.26 -1.85 8.97
C MET A 38 -3.73 -1.59 10.38
N ARG A 39 -2.55 -0.96 10.51
CA ARG A 39 -1.98 -0.58 11.80
C ARG A 39 -2.83 0.46 12.53
N ARG A 40 -3.39 1.47 11.84
CA ARG A 40 -4.32 2.44 12.43
C ARG A 40 -5.58 1.74 12.99
N GLY A 41 -6.10 0.74 12.27
CA GLY A 41 -7.26 -0.05 12.72
C GLY A 41 -6.98 -0.95 13.92
N ILE A 42 -5.79 -1.55 13.99
CA ILE A 42 -5.38 -2.45 15.08
C ILE A 42 -4.87 -1.67 16.30
N TYR A 43 -4.14 -0.59 16.07
CA TYR A 43 -3.54 0.27 17.09
C TYR A 43 -4.11 1.70 16.97
N VAL A 44 -5.16 1.99 17.73
CA VAL A 44 -5.87 3.30 17.72
C VAL A 44 -4.94 4.51 17.95
N VAL A 45 -3.81 4.30 18.64
CA VAL A 45 -2.83 5.34 18.97
C VAL A 45 -1.78 5.56 17.86
N TYR A 46 -1.83 4.79 16.77
CA TYR A 46 -0.85 4.89 15.68
C TYR A 46 -1.24 6.02 14.69
N PRO A 47 -0.45 7.12 14.62
CA PRO A 47 -0.65 8.13 13.58
C PRO A 47 -0.25 7.51 12.24
N ALA A 48 -1.17 7.51 11.27
CA ALA A 48 -0.90 7.00 9.91
C ALA A 48 -1.11 8.14 8.90
N ASP A 49 -0.60 9.32 9.22
CA ASP A 49 -0.93 10.57 8.50
C ASP A 49 -0.30 10.63 7.11
N TYR A 50 0.69 9.77 6.85
CA TYR A 50 1.27 9.55 5.52
C TYR A 50 0.37 8.71 4.60
N VAL A 51 -0.72 8.12 5.11
CA VAL A 51 -1.63 7.27 4.33
C VAL A 51 -2.55 8.13 3.46
N SER A 52 -2.42 7.96 2.14
CA SER A 52 -3.34 8.55 1.17
C SER A 52 -4.28 7.47 0.62
N GLU A 53 -5.53 7.46 1.10
CA GLU A 53 -6.56 6.51 0.66
C GLU A 53 -6.88 6.69 -0.84
N SER A 54 -6.89 7.95 -1.32
CA SER A 54 -7.11 8.26 -2.73
C SER A 54 -6.01 7.70 -3.64
N TYR A 55 -4.74 7.75 -3.21
CA TYR A 55 -3.62 7.14 -3.93
C TYR A 55 -3.80 5.62 -4.04
N VAL A 56 -4.13 4.95 -2.93
CA VAL A 56 -4.35 3.49 -2.90
C VAL A 56 -5.51 3.08 -3.80
N ILE A 57 -6.62 3.83 -3.76
CA ILE A 57 -7.80 3.58 -4.62
C ILE A 57 -7.43 3.75 -6.10
N ALA A 58 -6.75 4.84 -6.45
CA ALA A 58 -6.33 5.10 -7.83
C ALA A 58 -5.42 4.00 -8.38
N VAL A 59 -4.40 3.57 -7.61
CA VAL A 59 -3.49 2.49 -8.00
C VAL A 59 -4.23 1.16 -8.15
N SER A 60 -5.16 0.86 -7.25
CA SER A 60 -5.98 -0.36 -7.30
C SER A 60 -6.87 -0.39 -8.54
N LEU A 61 -7.54 0.73 -8.85
CA LEU A 61 -8.38 0.87 -10.05
C LEU A 61 -7.55 0.76 -11.34
N LEU A 62 -6.39 1.42 -11.39
CA LEU A 62 -5.49 1.33 -12.55
C LEU A 62 -5.06 -0.13 -12.80
N THR A 63 -4.68 -0.83 -11.74
CA THR A 63 -4.27 -2.23 -11.81
C THR A 63 -5.42 -3.12 -12.27
N LEU A 64 -6.62 -2.92 -11.71
CA LEU A 64 -7.83 -3.64 -12.11
C LEU A 64 -8.17 -3.42 -13.59
N VAL A 65 -8.22 -2.15 -14.03
CA VAL A 65 -8.52 -1.80 -15.42
C VAL A 65 -7.48 -2.37 -16.36
N SER A 66 -6.19 -2.31 -16.01
CA SER A 66 -5.12 -2.91 -16.81
C SER A 66 -5.26 -4.42 -16.94
N GLY A 67 -5.58 -5.12 -15.83
CA GLY A 67 -5.82 -6.56 -15.82
C GLY A 67 -7.04 -6.95 -16.67
N LEU A 68 -8.14 -6.21 -16.54
CA LEU A 68 -9.34 -6.39 -17.36
C LEU A 68 -9.07 -6.14 -18.84
N LEU A 69 -8.30 -5.11 -19.19
CA LEU A 69 -7.97 -4.77 -20.57
C LEU A 69 -7.07 -5.84 -21.22
N LEU A 70 -6.10 -6.36 -20.47
CA LEU A 70 -5.25 -7.48 -20.91
C LEU A 70 -6.09 -8.76 -21.11
N MET A 71 -6.98 -9.08 -20.17
CA MET A 71 -7.88 -10.23 -20.28
C MET A 71 -8.82 -10.11 -21.47
N TRP A 72 -9.41 -8.92 -21.67
CA TRP A 72 -10.30 -8.66 -22.79
C TRP A 72 -9.60 -8.77 -24.15
N ARG A 73 -8.35 -8.29 -24.25
CA ARG A 73 -7.54 -8.47 -25.46
C ARG A 73 -7.29 -9.95 -25.74
N ARG A 74 -6.86 -10.71 -24.72
CA ARG A 74 -6.57 -12.14 -24.89
C ARG A 74 -7.82 -12.97 -25.21
N TYR A 75 -8.97 -12.60 -24.66
CA TYR A 75 -10.25 -13.26 -24.96
C TYR A 75 -10.68 -13.05 -26.42
N ARG A 76 -10.46 -11.85 -26.98
CA ARG A 76 -10.72 -11.59 -28.40
C ARG A 76 -9.79 -12.38 -29.32
N ASP A 77 -8.50 -12.40 -29.01
CA ASP A 77 -7.51 -13.15 -29.81
C ASP A 77 -7.85 -14.66 -29.87
N LEU A 78 -8.42 -15.22 -28.80
CA LEU A 78 -8.85 -16.63 -28.76
C LEU A 78 -10.11 -16.93 -29.59
N LEU A 79 -11.01 -15.95 -29.75
CA LEU A 79 -12.24 -16.11 -30.53
C LEU A 79 -12.00 -15.92 -32.04
N GLU A 80 -10.95 -15.21 -32.44
CA GLU A 80 -10.58 -15.01 -33.85
C GLU A 80 -9.79 -16.21 -34.43
N LEU A 81 -9.34 -17.15 -33.60
CA LEU A 81 -8.55 -18.33 -33.97
C LEU A 81 -9.36 -19.65 -34.05
N GLY A 82 -10.67 -19.62 -33.77
CA GLY A 82 -11.57 -20.79 -33.86
C GLY A 82 -12.62 -20.62 -34.95
#